data_AF-A0A5N3WZW3-F1
#
_entry.id   AF-A0A5N3WZW3-F1
#
_cell.length_a   1.000
_cell.length_b   1.000
_cell.length_c   1.000
_cell.angle_alpha   90.00
_cell.angle_beta   90.00
_cell.angle_gamma   90.00
#
_symmetry.space_group_name_H-M   'P 1'
#
loop_
_entity.id
_entity.type
_entity.pdbx_description
1 polymer ?
#
loop_
_entity_poly.entity_id
_entity_poly.type
_entity_poly.pdbx_seq_one_letter_code
_entity_poly.pdbx_strand_id
1 'polypeptide(L)'
;MEERNESSFTGFILLGFSDRLQLELVLFVVLLIFYIFTLLGNTTIIALSYLDPHLHTPMYFFLSNLSFLDMCYTTSIVPQFLFNLSRADKSISSGGCMVQMYISLALGCTECILLGVMAFDRYAAVCRPLHYTVIMHPGLCTLMASASWITGFANSLLQTVLVFLLPRCGRNKLDHFFCEIPPFLKLACVDTTINVYASFFASVIILLTPVALIMFSYGRIVRAVLRIKSTAGQRKAFGTCGSHLTVVSLFFGTAIYVYYQPSSNDSQDQDKFMSLFYTVIIPMTNPLIYTLRNKDVKGAMKKVLWKDSDSR
;
A
#
# COMPACT_ATOMS: atom_id res chain seq x y z
N MET A 1 -42.54 -21.72 27.31
CA MET A 1 -41.57 -22.77 26.96
C MET A 1 -41.29 -22.63 25.48
N GLU A 2 -40.20 -21.95 25.16
CA GLU A 2 -39.40 -22.10 23.94
C GLU A 2 -38.14 -21.27 24.21
N GLU A 3 -37.08 -21.98 24.61
CA GLU A 3 -35.74 -21.43 24.77
C GLU A 3 -35.20 -21.07 23.40
N ARG A 4 -34.82 -19.80 23.18
CA ARG A 4 -33.95 -19.42 22.06
C ARG A 4 -32.62 -18.96 22.62
N ASN A 5 -31.72 -19.93 22.78
CA ASN A 5 -30.28 -19.70 22.86
C ASN A 5 -29.80 -19.11 21.52
N GLU A 6 -30.09 -17.84 21.25
CA GLU A 6 -29.35 -17.10 20.23
C GLU A 6 -28.04 -16.65 20.88
N SER A 7 -27.02 -17.49 20.76
CA SER A 7 -25.65 -17.07 21.02
C SER A 7 -25.36 -15.87 20.13
N SER A 8 -25.36 -14.67 20.74
CA SER A 8 -24.99 -13.40 20.14
C SER A 8 -23.69 -13.56 19.35
N PHE A 9 -23.82 -13.66 18.02
CA PHE A 9 -22.68 -13.82 17.14
C PHE A 9 -22.01 -12.45 16.94
N THR A 10 -20.91 -12.21 17.65
CA THR A 10 -20.13 -10.96 17.64
C THR A 10 -19.10 -10.90 16.50
N GLY A 11 -19.47 -11.40 15.31
CA GLY A 11 -18.61 -11.42 14.11
C GLY A 11 -19.30 -10.80 12.90
N PHE A 12 -18.54 -10.53 11.83
CA PHE A 12 -19.03 -10.08 10.53
C PHE A 12 -18.87 -11.18 9.49
N ILE A 13 -19.85 -11.33 8.61
CA ILE A 13 -19.77 -12.23 7.44
C ILE A 13 -19.30 -11.41 6.23
N LEU A 14 -18.17 -11.81 5.63
CA LEU A 14 -17.59 -11.20 4.43
C LEU A 14 -18.17 -11.91 3.19
N LEU A 15 -19.14 -11.27 2.51
CA LEU A 15 -19.93 -11.93 1.46
C LEU A 15 -19.18 -12.11 0.13
N GLY A 16 -18.16 -11.28 -0.18
CA GLY A 16 -17.23 -11.50 -1.29
C GLY A 16 -17.86 -12.01 -2.61
N PHE A 17 -17.30 -13.11 -3.14
CA PHE A 17 -17.73 -13.81 -4.37
C PHE A 17 -18.49 -15.12 -4.09
N SER A 18 -19.27 -15.17 -3.00
CA SER A 18 -19.85 -16.42 -2.48
C SER A 18 -20.76 -17.20 -3.43
N ASP A 19 -21.18 -16.59 -4.54
CA ASP A 19 -22.12 -17.18 -5.50
C ASP A 19 -21.43 -17.94 -6.65
N ARG A 20 -20.08 -17.98 -6.71
CA ARG A 20 -19.33 -18.60 -7.82
C ARG A 20 -18.13 -19.45 -7.35
N LEU A 21 -18.36 -20.73 -7.07
CA LEU A 21 -17.35 -21.69 -6.59
C LEU A 21 -16.08 -21.78 -7.47
N GLN A 22 -16.23 -21.74 -8.80
CA GLN A 22 -15.09 -21.78 -9.73
C GLN A 22 -14.21 -20.51 -9.63
N LEU A 23 -14.83 -19.36 -9.38
CA LEU A 23 -14.12 -18.09 -9.22
C LEU A 23 -13.35 -18.05 -7.90
N GLU A 24 -13.90 -18.60 -6.82
CA GLU A 24 -13.22 -18.70 -5.52
C GLU A 24 -11.93 -19.53 -5.60
N LEU A 25 -11.97 -20.65 -6.34
CA LEU A 25 -10.79 -21.50 -6.52
C LEU A 25 -9.71 -20.80 -7.35
N VAL A 26 -10.10 -20.11 -8.44
CA VAL A 26 -9.17 -19.32 -9.25
C VAL A 26 -8.56 -18.20 -8.41
N LEU A 27 -9.38 -17.46 -7.66
CA LEU A 27 -8.91 -16.39 -6.78
C LEU A 27 -7.95 -16.92 -5.72
N PHE A 28 -8.27 -18.06 -5.08
CA PHE A 28 -7.39 -18.66 -4.07
C PHE A 28 -6.00 -18.93 -4.63
N VAL A 29 -5.91 -19.59 -5.78
CA VAL A 29 -4.62 -19.92 -6.42
C VAL A 29 -3.86 -18.65 -6.80
N VAL A 30 -4.54 -17.69 -7.43
CA VAL A 30 -3.93 -16.43 -7.88
C VAL A 30 -3.40 -15.63 -6.69
N LEU A 31 -4.21 -15.45 -5.64
CA LEU A 31 -3.83 -14.70 -4.44
C LEU A 31 -2.70 -15.37 -3.65
N LEU A 32 -2.68 -16.70 -3.59
CA LEU A 32 -1.61 -17.44 -2.93
C LEU A 32 -0.28 -17.25 -3.66
N ILE A 33 -0.27 -17.38 -4.98
CA ILE A 33 0.90 -17.12 -5.81
C ILE A 33 1.38 -15.70 -5.58
N PHE A 34 0.45 -14.74 -5.61
CA PHE A 34 0.74 -13.33 -5.39
C PHE A 34 1.33 -13.05 -4.01
N TYR A 35 0.76 -13.62 -2.95
CA TYR A 35 1.27 -13.51 -1.60
C TYR A 35 2.73 -13.95 -1.49
N ILE A 36 3.06 -15.13 -2.03
CA ILE A 36 4.41 -15.68 -1.99
C ILE A 36 5.39 -14.77 -2.75
N PHE A 37 5.03 -14.33 -3.96
CA PHE A 37 5.88 -13.43 -4.74
C PHE A 37 6.13 -12.08 -4.04
N THR A 38 5.09 -11.49 -3.43
CA THR A 38 5.23 -10.24 -2.68
C THR A 38 6.16 -10.40 -1.50
N LEU A 39 6.03 -11.48 -0.72
CA LEU A 39 6.92 -11.74 0.40
C LEU A 39 8.36 -11.94 -0.04
N LEU A 40 8.59 -12.79 -1.05
CA LEU A 40 9.93 -13.07 -1.57
C LEU A 40 10.57 -11.82 -2.16
N GLY A 41 9.84 -11.06 -2.98
CA GLY A 41 10.33 -9.84 -3.62
C GLY A 41 10.74 -8.78 -2.61
N ASN A 42 9.87 -8.48 -1.64
CA ASN A 42 10.16 -7.49 -0.61
C ASN A 42 11.25 -7.93 0.36
N THR A 43 11.28 -9.20 0.75
CA THR A 43 12.38 -9.75 1.58
C THR A 43 13.72 -9.62 0.85
N THR A 44 13.74 -9.89 -0.45
CA THR A 44 14.95 -9.75 -1.28
C THR A 44 15.42 -8.29 -1.33
N ILE A 45 14.51 -7.33 -1.50
CA ILE A 45 14.85 -5.90 -1.49
C ILE A 45 15.47 -5.51 -0.15
N ILE A 46 14.82 -5.87 0.96
CA ILE A 46 15.31 -5.59 2.31
C ILE A 46 16.70 -6.21 2.50
N ALA A 47 16.86 -7.49 2.19
CA ALA A 47 18.13 -8.20 2.33
C ALA A 47 19.24 -7.55 1.49
N LEU A 48 19.00 -7.24 0.22
CA LEU A 48 19.99 -6.60 -0.65
C LEU A 48 20.36 -5.20 -0.14
N SER A 49 19.40 -4.40 0.31
CA SER A 49 19.66 -3.08 0.88
C SER A 49 20.56 -3.13 2.12
N TYR A 50 20.52 -4.21 2.91
CA TYR A 50 21.43 -4.40 4.05
C TYR A 50 22.77 -5.01 3.66
N LEU A 51 22.78 -6.01 2.78
CA LEU A 51 23.95 -6.83 2.46
C LEU A 51 24.91 -6.20 1.44
N ASP A 52 24.43 -5.35 0.52
CA ASP A 52 25.28 -4.69 -0.48
C ASP A 52 25.58 -3.23 -0.08
N PRO A 53 26.83 -2.89 0.29
CA PRO A 53 27.23 -1.53 0.63
C PRO A 53 26.99 -0.51 -0.49
N HIS A 54 26.95 -0.93 -1.76
CA HIS A 54 26.63 -0.04 -2.88
C HIS A 54 25.17 0.43 -2.86
N LEU A 55 24.30 -0.30 -2.16
CA LEU A 55 22.90 0.05 -1.97
C LEU A 55 22.67 0.87 -0.70
N HIS A 56 23.69 1.18 0.10
CA HIS A 56 23.55 2.03 1.31
C HIS A 56 23.35 3.51 0.95
N THR A 57 22.21 3.80 0.32
CA THR A 57 21.79 5.16 -0.07
C THR A 57 20.43 5.49 0.57
N PRO A 58 20.11 6.77 0.78
CA PRO A 58 18.82 7.20 1.31
C PRO A 58 17.60 6.58 0.60
N MET A 59 17.64 6.45 -0.72
CA MET A 59 16.57 5.83 -1.50
C MET A 59 16.31 4.37 -1.13
N TYR A 60 17.37 3.56 -0.99
CA TYR A 60 17.23 2.16 -0.61
C TYR A 60 16.82 2.01 0.86
N PHE A 61 17.20 2.95 1.73
CA PHE A 61 16.68 3.02 3.09
C PHE A 61 15.15 3.22 3.10
N PHE A 62 14.62 4.17 2.32
CA PHE A 62 13.16 4.34 2.19
C PHE A 62 12.50 3.15 1.48
N LEU A 63 13.17 2.58 0.47
CA LEU A 63 12.67 1.41 -0.22
C LEU A 63 12.56 0.19 0.71
N SER A 64 13.50 -0.01 1.63
CA SER A 64 13.40 -1.06 2.65
C SER A 64 12.21 -0.85 3.59
N ASN A 65 11.91 0.41 3.97
CA ASN A 65 10.72 0.73 4.75
C ASN A 65 9.43 0.44 3.96
N LEU A 66 9.39 0.83 2.69
CA LEU A 66 8.27 0.55 1.79
C LEU A 66 8.08 -0.96 1.59
N SER A 67 9.16 -1.72 1.42
CA SER A 67 9.09 -3.19 1.29
C SER A 67 8.59 -3.87 2.56
N PHE A 68 9.02 -3.40 3.74
CA PHE A 68 8.50 -3.91 5.01
C PHE A 68 7.01 -3.59 5.16
N LEU A 69 6.59 -2.39 4.77
CA LEU A 69 5.20 -1.97 4.74
C LEU A 69 4.36 -2.85 3.81
N ASP A 70 4.81 -3.10 2.58
CA ASP A 70 4.10 -3.94 1.60
C ASP A 70 3.90 -5.37 2.11
N MET A 71 4.91 -5.94 2.79
CA MET A 71 4.80 -7.26 3.44
C MET A 71 3.74 -7.26 4.54
N CYS A 72 3.75 -6.26 5.42
CA CYS A 72 2.77 -6.10 6.49
C CYS A 72 1.36 -5.89 5.93
N TYR A 73 1.21 -5.06 4.89
CA TYR A 73 -0.07 -4.74 4.27
C TYR A 73 -0.68 -6.01 3.68
N THR A 74 0.08 -6.71 2.84
CA THR A 74 -0.35 -7.95 2.21
C THR A 74 -0.69 -9.02 3.24
N THR A 75 0.13 -9.16 4.30
CA THR A 75 -0.10 -10.15 5.36
C THR A 75 -1.32 -9.83 6.24
N SER A 76 -1.71 -8.56 6.35
CA SER A 76 -2.91 -8.17 7.10
C SER A 76 -4.23 -8.49 6.37
N ILE A 77 -4.20 -8.62 5.04
CA ILE A 77 -5.40 -8.80 4.21
C ILE A 77 -5.48 -10.20 3.59
N VAL A 78 -4.41 -10.64 2.91
CA VAL A 78 -4.45 -11.81 2.03
C VAL A 78 -4.66 -13.13 2.78
N PRO A 79 -4.00 -13.43 3.93
CA PRO A 79 -4.24 -14.68 4.66
C PRO A 79 -5.69 -14.84 5.12
N GLN A 80 -6.30 -13.78 5.64
CA GLN A 80 -7.71 -13.81 6.05
C GLN A 80 -8.62 -14.02 4.84
N PHE A 81 -8.29 -13.39 3.70
CA PHE A 81 -9.07 -13.57 2.49
C PHE A 81 -8.96 -14.99 1.92
N LEU A 82 -7.76 -15.57 1.89
CA LEU A 82 -7.53 -16.98 1.52
C LEU A 82 -8.29 -17.95 2.45
N PHE A 83 -8.31 -17.66 3.75
CA PHE A 83 -9.07 -18.43 4.73
C PHE A 83 -10.58 -18.40 4.43
N ASN A 84 -11.13 -17.22 4.13
CA ASN A 84 -12.54 -17.04 3.79
C ASN A 84 -12.93 -17.67 2.43
N LEU A 85 -11.99 -17.76 1.49
CA LEU A 85 -12.21 -18.48 0.22
C LEU A 85 -12.20 -20.00 0.38
N SER A 86 -11.51 -20.51 1.41
CA SER A 86 -11.36 -21.96 1.63
C SER A 86 -12.46 -22.59 2.49
N ARG A 87 -13.30 -21.78 3.13
CA ARG A 87 -14.32 -22.22 4.09
C ARG A 87 -15.69 -21.65 3.77
N ALA A 88 -16.72 -22.44 4.07
CA ALA A 88 -18.11 -21.99 4.01
C ALA A 88 -18.43 -20.91 5.06
N ASP A 89 -17.71 -20.93 6.19
CA ASP A 89 -17.79 -19.90 7.22
C ASP A 89 -16.84 -18.74 6.89
N LYS A 90 -17.41 -17.62 6.46
CA LYS A 90 -16.71 -16.40 6.02
C LYS A 90 -16.66 -15.33 7.11
N SER A 91 -16.65 -15.78 8.35
CA SER A 91 -16.73 -14.90 9.50
C SER A 91 -15.38 -14.34 9.91
N ILE A 92 -15.39 -13.06 10.29
CA ILE A 92 -14.31 -12.39 11.00
C ILE A 92 -14.84 -11.86 12.33
N SER A 93 -14.07 -11.99 13.42
CA SER A 93 -14.49 -11.41 14.69
C SER A 93 -14.51 -9.87 14.62
N SER A 94 -15.35 -9.22 15.42
CA SER A 94 -15.37 -7.75 15.47
C SER A 94 -14.01 -7.14 15.83
N GLY A 95 -13.22 -7.83 16.67
CA GLY A 95 -11.85 -7.42 17.02
C GLY A 95 -10.86 -7.63 15.88
N GLY A 96 -10.96 -8.75 15.16
CA GLY A 96 -10.14 -9.01 13.97
C GLY A 96 -10.39 -7.98 12.87
N CYS A 97 -11.65 -7.61 12.66
CA CYS A 97 -12.06 -6.57 11.73
C CYS A 97 -11.48 -5.19 12.10
N MET A 98 -11.49 -4.86 13.40
CA MET A 98 -10.90 -3.62 13.92
C MET A 98 -9.40 -3.55 13.69
N VAL A 99 -8.69 -4.63 14.03
CA VAL A 99 -7.24 -4.71 13.85
C VAL A 99 -6.87 -4.66 12.36
N GLN A 100 -7.59 -5.39 11.51
CA GLN A 100 -7.36 -5.39 10.07
C GLN A 100 -7.54 -3.99 9.47
N MET A 101 -8.62 -3.29 9.82
CA MET A 101 -8.91 -1.93 9.34
C MET A 101 -7.87 -0.92 9.83
N TYR A 102 -7.48 -1.01 11.11
CA TYR A 102 -6.46 -0.15 11.70
C TYR A 102 -5.10 -0.33 11.00
N ILE A 103 -4.65 -1.57 10.83
CA ILE A 103 -3.36 -1.87 10.21
C ILE A 103 -3.36 -1.47 8.73
N SER A 104 -4.38 -1.85 7.96
CA SER A 104 -4.43 -1.54 6.53
C SER A 104 -4.44 -0.04 6.26
N LEU A 105 -5.22 0.72 7.02
CA LEU A 105 -5.27 2.18 6.89
C LEU A 105 -3.97 2.85 7.32
N ALA A 106 -3.35 2.38 8.41
CA ALA A 106 -2.08 2.93 8.88
C ALA A 106 -0.99 2.77 7.82
N LEU A 107 -0.86 1.54 7.28
CA LEU A 107 0.12 1.21 6.26
C LEU A 107 -0.14 1.96 4.96
N GLY A 108 -1.39 2.04 4.48
CA GLY A 108 -1.72 2.82 3.28
C GLY A 108 -1.39 4.32 3.42
N CYS A 109 -1.65 4.92 4.58
CA CYS A 109 -1.27 6.31 4.84
C CYS A 109 0.25 6.50 4.86
N THR A 110 0.99 5.58 5.51
CA THR A 110 2.45 5.64 5.55
C THR A 110 3.06 5.44 4.15
N GLU A 111 2.50 4.56 3.32
CA GLU A 111 2.94 4.34 1.93
C GLU A 111 2.87 5.65 1.12
N CYS A 112 1.73 6.36 1.16
CA CYS A 112 1.55 7.63 0.48
C CYS A 112 2.66 8.64 0.85
N ILE A 113 2.95 8.79 2.14
CA ILE A 113 3.95 9.74 2.63
C ILE A 113 5.35 9.30 2.22
N LEU A 114 5.68 8.01 2.34
CA LEU A 114 6.96 7.45 1.93
C LEU A 114 7.22 7.68 0.43
N LEU A 115 6.22 7.49 -0.44
CA LEU A 115 6.34 7.79 -1.87
C LEU A 115 6.64 9.28 -2.13
N GLY A 116 6.05 10.17 -1.33
CA GLY A 116 6.38 11.60 -1.36
C GLY A 116 7.83 11.90 -0.96
N VAL A 117 8.31 11.29 0.13
CA VAL A 117 9.68 11.45 0.61
C VAL A 117 10.70 10.87 -0.39
N MET A 118 10.39 9.73 -1.01
CA MET A 118 11.21 9.14 -2.06
C MET A 118 11.27 10.04 -3.31
N ALA A 119 10.18 10.72 -3.67
CA ALA A 119 10.21 11.73 -4.74
C ALA A 119 11.10 12.93 -4.38
N PHE A 120 11.08 13.37 -3.11
CA PHE A 120 11.97 14.41 -2.62
C PHE A 120 13.44 14.01 -2.66
N ASP A 121 13.77 12.76 -2.29
CA ASP A 121 15.13 12.20 -2.44
C ASP A 121 15.60 12.29 -3.90
N ARG A 122 14.77 11.83 -4.85
CA ARG A 122 15.09 11.91 -6.29
C ARG A 122 15.30 13.35 -6.74
N TYR A 123 14.48 14.28 -6.24
CA TYR A 123 14.65 15.72 -6.49
C TYR A 123 16.01 16.22 -5.99
N ALA A 124 16.37 15.93 -4.74
CA ALA A 124 17.63 16.36 -4.16
C ALA A 124 18.83 15.80 -4.94
N ALA A 125 18.76 14.51 -5.33
CA ALA A 125 19.82 13.84 -6.09
C ALA A 125 20.03 14.46 -7.48
N VAL A 126 18.96 14.81 -8.19
CA VAL A 126 19.06 15.31 -9.58
C VAL A 126 19.23 16.83 -9.63
N CYS A 127 18.47 17.59 -8.85
CA CYS A 127 18.46 19.05 -8.92
C CYS A 127 19.55 19.71 -8.05
N ARG A 128 20.07 19.02 -7.03
CA ARG A 128 21.08 19.53 -6.09
C ARG A 128 22.21 18.52 -5.83
N PRO A 129 22.87 17.97 -6.87
CA PRO A 129 23.81 16.86 -6.71
C PRO A 129 24.98 17.17 -5.76
N LEU A 130 25.53 18.39 -5.78
CA LEU A 130 26.65 18.80 -4.92
C LEU A 130 26.28 18.89 -3.42
N HIS A 131 25.00 19.10 -3.11
CA HIS A 131 24.52 19.23 -1.73
C HIS A 131 23.74 17.99 -1.27
N TYR A 132 23.62 16.97 -2.12
CA TYR A 132 22.77 15.82 -1.86
C TYR A 132 23.09 15.13 -0.53
N THR A 133 24.37 14.88 -0.25
CA THR A 133 24.82 14.18 0.97
C THR A 133 24.60 15.00 2.24
N VAL A 134 24.57 16.33 2.14
CA VAL A 134 24.27 17.23 3.27
C VAL A 134 22.76 17.31 3.52
N ILE A 135 21.98 17.38 2.44
CA ILE A 135 20.51 17.42 2.50
C ILE A 135 19.99 16.08 3.02
N MET A 136 20.30 14.98 2.32
CA MET A 136 19.80 13.63 2.60
C MET A 136 20.76 12.86 3.52
N HIS A 137 21.15 13.47 4.64
CA HIS A 137 21.97 12.80 5.65
C HIS A 137 21.13 11.77 6.44
N PRO A 138 21.76 10.77 7.10
CA PRO A 138 21.04 9.68 7.76
C PRO A 138 20.05 10.12 8.83
N GLY A 139 20.37 11.15 9.61
CA GLY A 139 19.49 11.69 10.65
C GLY A 139 18.15 12.19 10.09
N LEU A 140 18.19 13.02 9.03
CA LEU A 140 16.97 13.45 8.35
C LEU A 140 16.22 12.28 7.70
N CYS A 141 16.94 11.30 7.13
CA CYS A 141 16.29 10.14 6.52
C CYS A 141 15.48 9.34 7.55
N THR A 142 16.08 9.05 8.71
CA THR A 142 15.40 8.37 9.82
C THR A 142 14.23 9.19 10.34
N LEU A 143 14.38 10.51 10.45
CA LEU A 143 13.30 11.41 10.88
C LEU A 143 12.12 11.40 9.89
N MET A 144 12.38 11.47 8.59
CA MET A 144 11.32 11.43 7.58
C MET A 144 10.60 10.08 7.56
N ALA A 145 11.35 8.98 7.70
CA ALA A 145 10.76 7.64 7.80
C ALA A 145 9.90 7.51 9.08
N SER A 146 10.43 7.89 10.24
CA SER A 146 9.69 7.79 11.51
C SER A 146 8.45 8.68 11.51
N ALA A 147 8.53 9.90 10.99
CA ALA A 147 7.38 10.78 10.82
C ALA A 147 6.31 10.14 9.92
N SER A 148 6.70 9.49 8.82
CA SER A 148 5.77 8.79 7.92
C SER A 148 5.01 7.67 8.64
N TRP A 149 5.72 6.87 9.44
CA TRP A 149 5.10 5.81 10.26
C TRP A 149 4.18 6.39 11.34
N ILE A 150 4.65 7.37 12.11
CA ILE A 150 3.87 7.99 13.19
C ILE A 150 2.60 8.63 12.66
N THR A 151 2.69 9.41 11.56
CA THR A 151 1.52 10.06 10.96
C THR A 151 0.50 9.04 10.46
N GLY A 152 0.94 7.96 9.80
CA GLY A 152 0.03 6.91 9.32
C GLY A 152 -0.69 6.20 10.46
N PHE A 153 0.04 5.78 11.49
CA PHE A 153 -0.53 5.11 12.67
C PHE A 153 -1.45 6.01 13.49
N ALA A 154 -1.08 7.29 13.68
CA ALA A 154 -1.90 8.26 14.40
C ALA A 154 -3.20 8.56 13.66
N ASN A 155 -3.14 8.79 12.35
CA ASN A 155 -4.34 9.00 11.53
C ASN A 155 -5.26 7.76 11.56
N SER A 156 -4.69 6.57 11.40
CA SER A 156 -5.47 5.35 11.42
C SER A 156 -6.13 5.10 12.77
N LEU A 157 -5.43 5.39 13.87
CA LEU A 157 -6.01 5.28 15.21
C LEU A 157 -7.20 6.21 15.37
N LEU A 158 -7.05 7.48 14.98
CA LEU A 158 -8.12 8.47 15.04
C LEU A 158 -9.34 8.01 14.26
N GLN A 159 -9.16 7.61 12.99
CA GLN A 159 -10.27 7.17 12.15
C GLN A 159 -10.91 5.87 12.67
N THR A 160 -10.11 4.90 13.11
CA THR A 160 -10.62 3.64 13.65
C THR A 160 -11.45 3.86 14.91
N VAL A 161 -10.97 4.70 15.84
CA VAL A 161 -11.72 5.03 17.06
C VAL A 161 -13.03 5.73 16.73
N LEU A 162 -13.02 6.71 15.83
CA LEU A 162 -14.23 7.43 15.40
C LEU A 162 -15.28 6.48 14.79
N VAL A 163 -14.83 5.48 14.02
CA VAL A 163 -15.69 4.51 13.35
C VAL A 163 -16.22 3.45 14.33
N PHE A 164 -15.39 2.93 15.24
CA PHE A 164 -15.77 1.86 16.16
C PHE A 164 -16.62 2.31 17.35
N LEU A 165 -16.58 3.60 17.70
CA LEU A 165 -17.44 4.17 18.75
C LEU A 165 -18.91 4.34 18.31
N LEU A 166 -19.23 4.14 17.03
CA LEU A 166 -20.60 4.30 16.53
C LEU A 166 -21.53 3.14 16.97
N PRO A 167 -22.78 3.43 17.38
CA PRO A 167 -23.78 2.40 17.67
C PRO A 167 -24.13 1.61 16.41
N ARG A 168 -24.20 0.28 16.53
CA ARG A 168 -24.45 -0.65 15.41
C ARG A 168 -25.87 -1.22 15.45
N CYS A 169 -26.50 -1.35 14.28
CA CYS A 169 -27.91 -1.74 14.14
C CYS A 169 -28.14 -3.26 13.95
N GLY A 170 -27.19 -4.09 14.37
CA GLY A 170 -27.36 -5.55 14.43
C GLY A 170 -27.36 -6.28 13.08
N ARG A 171 -27.09 -5.61 11.96
CA ARG A 171 -26.79 -6.30 10.69
C ARG A 171 -25.30 -6.59 10.64
N ASN A 172 -24.89 -7.85 10.82
CA ASN A 172 -23.49 -8.25 10.86
C ASN A 172 -22.96 -8.76 9.50
N LYS A 173 -23.41 -8.15 8.41
CA LYS A 173 -23.03 -8.54 7.03
C LYS A 173 -22.25 -7.40 6.39
N LEU A 174 -20.97 -7.64 6.10
CA LEU A 174 -20.12 -6.75 5.31
C LEU A 174 -20.06 -7.33 3.89
N ASP A 175 -20.62 -6.61 2.92
CA ASP A 175 -20.52 -7.00 1.51
C ASP A 175 -19.19 -6.54 0.87
N HIS A 176 -18.10 -6.82 1.57
CA HIS A 176 -16.72 -6.61 1.15
C HIS A 176 -15.87 -7.80 1.62
N PHE A 177 -14.67 -7.95 1.07
CA PHE A 177 -13.76 -9.08 1.35
C PHE A 177 -12.70 -8.77 2.43
N PHE A 178 -12.63 -7.53 2.89
CA PHE A 178 -11.89 -7.09 4.08
C PHE A 178 -12.64 -5.97 4.80
N CYS A 179 -12.19 -5.64 6.01
CA CYS A 179 -12.77 -4.54 6.78
C CYS A 179 -12.20 -3.19 6.34
N GLU A 180 -13.05 -2.36 5.76
CA GLU A 180 -12.75 -1.00 5.30
C GLU A 180 -13.77 -0.01 5.86
N ILE A 181 -13.38 1.27 5.98
CA ILE A 181 -14.19 2.33 6.60
C ILE A 181 -15.54 2.55 5.88
N PRO A 182 -15.62 2.70 4.54
CA PRO A 182 -16.90 3.03 3.89
C PRO A 182 -17.97 1.93 4.04
N PRO A 183 -17.64 0.62 3.91
CA PRO A 183 -18.56 -0.46 4.25
C PRO A 183 -18.94 -0.49 5.73
N PHE A 184 -18.03 -0.16 6.63
CA PHE A 184 -18.28 -0.15 8.08
C PHE A 184 -19.23 0.98 8.50
N LEU A 185 -19.11 2.17 7.90
CA LEU A 185 -19.99 3.31 8.19
C LEU A 185 -21.45 3.08 7.75
N LYS A 186 -21.69 2.28 6.71
CA LYS A 186 -23.05 1.90 6.26
C LYS A 186 -23.83 1.04 7.28
N LEU A 187 -23.16 0.53 8.31
CA LEU A 187 -23.75 -0.33 9.36
C LEU A 187 -24.15 0.43 10.64
N ALA A 188 -23.83 1.72 10.73
CA ALA A 188 -24.14 2.56 11.88
C ALA A 188 -25.65 2.88 11.94
N CYS A 189 -26.21 2.93 13.15
CA CYS A 189 -27.59 3.33 13.41
C CYS A 189 -27.82 4.85 13.39
N VAL A 190 -26.74 5.61 13.46
CA VAL A 190 -26.75 7.05 13.73
C VAL A 190 -26.17 7.75 12.51
N ASP A 191 -26.56 9.00 12.31
CA ASP A 191 -26.01 9.85 11.24
C ASP A 191 -24.47 9.86 11.30
N THR A 192 -23.84 9.33 10.26
CA THR A 192 -22.38 9.23 10.12
C THR A 192 -21.76 10.43 9.44
N THR A 193 -22.55 11.46 9.12
CA THR A 193 -22.13 12.63 8.33
C THR A 193 -20.82 13.25 8.84
N ILE A 194 -20.67 13.43 10.16
CA ILE A 194 -19.43 13.98 10.76
C ILE A 194 -18.22 13.05 10.51
N ASN A 195 -18.39 11.74 10.65
CA ASN A 195 -17.32 10.76 10.43
C ASN A 195 -16.94 10.66 8.95
N VAL A 196 -17.93 10.78 8.05
CA VAL A 196 -17.72 10.84 6.60
C VAL A 196 -16.92 12.09 6.23
N TYR A 197 -17.31 13.27 6.73
CA TYR A 197 -16.55 14.50 6.48
C TYR A 197 -15.15 14.45 7.10
N ALA A 198 -15.01 13.97 8.34
CA ALA A 198 -13.71 13.83 8.99
C ALA A 198 -12.78 12.89 8.21
N SER A 199 -13.29 11.73 7.77
CA SER A 199 -12.53 10.78 6.95
C SER A 199 -12.18 11.37 5.59
N PHE A 200 -13.09 12.12 4.97
CA PHE A 200 -12.85 12.81 3.70
C PHE A 200 -11.75 13.86 3.82
N PHE A 201 -11.82 14.76 4.81
CA PHE A 201 -10.80 15.79 5.02
C PHE A 201 -9.44 15.18 5.37
N ALA A 202 -9.40 14.17 6.24
CA ALA A 202 -8.17 13.46 6.56
C ALA A 202 -7.56 12.79 5.33
N SER A 203 -8.38 12.14 4.50
CA SER A 203 -7.94 11.52 3.24
C SER A 203 -7.44 12.55 2.24
N VAL A 204 -8.11 13.69 2.09
CA VAL A 204 -7.67 14.78 1.22
C VAL A 204 -6.30 15.30 1.66
N ILE A 205 -6.09 15.54 2.95
CA ILE A 205 -4.79 16.04 3.45
C ILE A 205 -3.68 15.00 3.21
N ILE A 206 -3.93 13.74 3.58
CA ILE A 206 -2.94 12.66 3.47
C ILE A 206 -2.64 12.29 2.02
N LEU A 207 -3.58 12.47 1.10
CA LEU A 207 -3.37 12.21 -0.33
C LEU A 207 -2.76 13.43 -1.05
N LEU A 208 -3.30 14.62 -0.81
CA LEU A 208 -2.91 15.83 -1.54
C LEU A 208 -1.49 16.27 -1.20
N THR A 209 -1.06 16.15 0.06
CA THR A 209 0.27 16.58 0.47
C THR A 209 1.38 15.77 -0.24
N PRO A 210 1.38 14.43 -0.24
CA PRO A 210 2.33 13.65 -1.03
C PRO A 210 2.21 13.87 -2.54
N VAL A 211 1.00 13.95 -3.09
CA VAL A 211 0.80 14.22 -4.53
C VAL A 211 1.42 15.56 -4.93
N ALA A 212 1.17 16.61 -4.15
CA ALA A 212 1.73 17.94 -4.41
C ALA A 212 3.27 17.90 -4.33
N LEU A 213 3.83 17.20 -3.33
CA LEU A 213 5.27 17.04 -3.18
C LEU A 213 5.90 16.28 -4.35
N ILE A 214 5.24 15.23 -4.83
CA ILE A 214 5.64 14.44 -6.00
C ILE A 214 5.61 15.32 -7.25
N MET A 215 4.49 15.99 -7.52
CA MET A 215 4.33 16.83 -8.71
C MET A 215 5.34 17.98 -8.72
N PHE A 216 5.57 18.61 -7.57
CA PHE A 216 6.59 19.64 -7.44
C PHE A 216 8.00 19.09 -7.69
N SER A 217 8.36 17.98 -7.03
CA SER A 217 9.66 17.33 -7.18
C SER A 217 9.93 16.95 -8.64
N TYR A 218 8.99 16.26 -9.28
CA TYR A 218 9.14 15.82 -10.66
C TYR A 218 9.06 16.95 -11.68
N GLY A 219 8.24 17.98 -11.46
CA GLY A 219 8.24 19.19 -12.29
C GLY A 219 9.61 19.88 -12.28
N ARG A 220 10.27 19.93 -11.13
CA ARG A 220 11.64 20.48 -10.99
C ARG A 220 12.68 19.57 -11.64
N ILE A 221 12.56 18.25 -11.48
CA ILE A 221 13.43 17.26 -12.14
C ILE A 221 13.33 17.40 -13.66
N VAL A 222 12.12 17.40 -14.23
CA VAL A 222 11.92 17.55 -15.69
C VAL A 222 12.54 18.85 -16.17
N ARG A 223 12.32 19.97 -15.48
CA ARG A 223 12.94 21.26 -15.82
C ARG A 223 14.47 21.20 -15.77
N ALA A 224 15.05 20.51 -14.80
CA ALA A 224 16.50 20.32 -14.69
C ALA A 224 17.03 19.45 -15.83
N VAL A 225 16.35 18.35 -16.16
CA VAL A 225 16.71 17.42 -17.23
C VAL A 225 16.65 18.08 -18.61
N LEU A 226 15.62 18.89 -18.89
CA LEU A 226 15.50 19.65 -20.14
C LEU A 226 16.63 20.67 -20.34
N ARG A 227 17.31 21.09 -19.26
CA ARG A 227 18.47 21.99 -19.33
C ARG A 227 19.79 21.25 -19.59
N ILE A 228 19.82 19.92 -19.45
CA ILE A 228 21.01 19.12 -19.74
C ILE A 228 21.19 19.08 -21.25
N LYS A 229 22.35 19.55 -21.75
CA LYS A 229 22.68 19.58 -23.19
C LYS A 229 23.08 18.22 -23.76
N SER A 230 23.43 17.24 -22.92
CA SER A 230 23.84 15.90 -23.33
C SER A 230 22.67 14.90 -23.31
N THR A 231 22.42 14.24 -24.44
CA THR A 231 21.42 13.18 -24.59
C THR A 231 21.70 11.98 -23.69
N ALA A 232 22.98 11.66 -23.43
CA ALA A 232 23.37 10.62 -22.49
C ALA A 232 23.02 10.97 -21.03
N GLY A 233 23.21 12.24 -20.65
CA GLY A 233 22.82 12.76 -19.34
C GLY A 233 21.30 12.76 -19.12
N GLN A 234 20.54 13.14 -20.15
CA GLN A 234 19.07 13.06 -20.13
C GLN A 234 18.58 11.62 -19.98
N ARG A 235 19.13 10.68 -20.76
CA ARG A 235 18.74 9.26 -20.70
C ARG A 235 19.04 8.63 -19.34
N LYS A 236 20.16 9.00 -18.72
CA LYS A 236 20.51 8.55 -17.37
C LYS A 236 19.50 9.05 -16.32
N ALA A 237 19.13 10.34 -16.39
CA ALA A 237 18.16 10.93 -15.46
C ALA A 237 16.75 10.35 -15.60
N PHE A 238 16.26 10.17 -16.83
CA PHE A 238 14.99 9.48 -17.09
C PHE A 238 15.00 8.02 -16.62
N GLY A 239 16.13 7.32 -16.78
CA GLY A 239 16.30 5.94 -16.32
C GLY A 239 16.21 5.80 -14.79
N THR A 240 16.76 6.74 -14.03
CA THR A 240 16.72 6.73 -12.56
C THR A 240 15.38 7.15 -11.95
N CYS A 241 14.60 7.97 -12.66
CA CYS A 241 13.31 8.48 -12.21
C CYS A 241 12.12 7.64 -12.68
N GLY A 242 12.28 6.88 -13.76
CA GLY A 242 11.19 6.18 -14.42
C GLY A 242 10.53 5.08 -13.57
N SER A 243 11.29 4.36 -12.74
CA SER A 243 10.74 3.33 -11.85
C SER A 243 9.80 3.93 -10.81
N HIS A 244 10.25 4.97 -10.10
CA HIS A 244 9.44 5.67 -9.11
C HIS A 244 8.24 6.38 -9.75
N LEU A 245 8.38 6.99 -10.93
CA LEU A 245 7.25 7.59 -11.62
C LEU A 245 6.19 6.54 -12.00
N THR A 246 6.63 5.33 -12.41
CA THR A 246 5.70 4.24 -12.73
C THR A 246 4.94 3.77 -11.50
N VAL A 247 5.61 3.64 -10.36
CA VAL A 247 4.99 3.28 -9.08
C VAL A 247 3.97 4.33 -8.66
N VAL A 248 4.34 5.60 -8.69
CA VAL A 248 3.44 6.72 -8.39
C VAL A 248 2.23 6.74 -9.34
N SER A 249 2.46 6.60 -10.65
CA SER A 249 1.38 6.63 -11.64
C SER A 249 0.42 5.45 -11.49
N LEU A 250 0.93 4.28 -11.13
CA LEU A 250 0.08 3.14 -10.79
C LEU A 250 -0.70 3.46 -9.52
N PHE A 251 -0.03 3.71 -8.40
CA PHE A 251 -0.65 3.96 -7.09
C PHE A 251 -1.77 5.00 -7.15
N PHE A 252 -1.45 6.23 -7.57
CA PHE A 252 -2.41 7.33 -7.62
C PHE A 252 -3.40 7.21 -8.78
N GLY A 253 -3.00 6.63 -9.91
CA GLY A 253 -3.88 6.42 -11.06
C GLY A 253 -5.02 5.46 -10.74
N THR A 254 -4.73 4.34 -10.08
CA THR A 254 -5.77 3.41 -9.60
C THR A 254 -6.61 4.01 -8.48
N ALA A 255 -6.01 4.73 -7.52
CA ALA A 255 -6.78 5.38 -6.46
C ALA A 255 -7.79 6.38 -7.04
N ILE A 256 -7.38 7.23 -8.00
CA ILE A 256 -8.29 8.18 -8.66
C ILE A 256 -9.38 7.44 -9.44
N TYR A 257 -9.05 6.38 -10.18
CA TYR A 257 -10.04 5.60 -10.93
C TYR A 257 -11.11 4.99 -10.03
N VAL A 258 -10.69 4.37 -8.92
CA VAL A 258 -11.59 3.71 -7.96
C VAL A 258 -12.49 4.72 -7.24
N TYR A 259 -11.94 5.87 -6.81
CA TYR A 259 -12.71 6.85 -6.04
C TYR A 259 -13.59 7.78 -6.89
N TYR A 260 -13.29 7.98 -8.18
CA TYR A 260 -14.04 8.87 -9.07
C TYR A 260 -14.93 8.14 -10.08
N GLN A 261 -14.89 6.81 -10.16
CA GLN A 261 -15.84 6.08 -11.00
C GLN A 261 -17.26 6.19 -10.40
N PRO A 262 -18.23 6.76 -11.14
CA PRO A 262 -19.59 6.89 -10.64
C PRO A 262 -20.20 5.49 -10.48
N SER A 263 -20.62 5.15 -9.27
CA SER A 263 -21.33 3.92 -8.96
C SER A 263 -22.65 3.87 -9.75
N SER A 264 -22.75 2.98 -10.73
CA SER A 264 -24.01 2.63 -11.39
C SER A 264 -24.61 1.40 -10.70
N ASN A 265 -25.94 1.27 -10.65
CA ASN A 265 -26.63 0.20 -9.90
C ASN A 265 -26.29 -1.25 -10.35
N ASP A 266 -25.47 -1.44 -11.40
CA ASP A 266 -25.04 -2.73 -11.94
C ASP A 266 -23.59 -3.09 -11.55
N SER A 267 -22.92 -2.28 -10.71
CA SER A 267 -21.45 -2.27 -10.52
C SER A 267 -20.90 -3.02 -9.30
N GLN A 268 -21.71 -3.72 -8.51
CA GLN A 268 -21.26 -4.29 -7.22
C GLN A 268 -20.13 -5.31 -7.36
N ASP A 269 -20.12 -6.09 -8.45
CA ASP A 269 -19.02 -7.01 -8.80
C ASP A 269 -17.78 -6.27 -9.34
N GLN A 270 -17.97 -5.14 -10.03
CA GLN A 270 -16.86 -4.30 -10.52
C GLN A 270 -16.15 -3.60 -9.36
N ASP A 271 -16.87 -3.06 -8.38
CA ASP A 271 -16.29 -2.41 -7.21
C ASP A 271 -15.48 -3.40 -6.36
N LYS A 272 -15.95 -4.66 -6.25
CA LYS A 272 -15.22 -5.76 -5.62
C LYS A 272 -13.95 -6.14 -6.37
N PHE A 273 -14.00 -6.20 -7.71
CA PHE A 273 -12.85 -6.49 -8.55
C PHE A 273 -11.83 -5.35 -8.54
N MET A 274 -12.28 -4.09 -8.57
CA MET A 274 -11.43 -2.92 -8.45
C MET A 274 -10.76 -2.85 -7.07
N SER A 275 -11.49 -3.26 -6.03
CA SER A 275 -10.96 -3.34 -4.69
C SER A 275 -9.88 -4.40 -4.52
N LEU A 276 -10.04 -5.56 -5.16
CA LEU A 276 -8.96 -6.54 -5.28
C LEU A 276 -7.77 -6.00 -6.07
N PHE A 277 -8.04 -5.25 -7.14
CA PHE A 277 -7.00 -4.66 -7.97
C PHE A 277 -6.16 -3.65 -7.17
N TYR A 278 -6.75 -2.72 -6.42
CA TYR A 278 -5.97 -1.73 -5.67
C TYR A 278 -5.32 -2.29 -4.39
N THR A 279 -5.96 -3.24 -3.69
CA THR A 279 -5.38 -3.81 -2.45
C THR A 279 -4.34 -4.89 -2.70
N VAL A 280 -4.41 -5.60 -3.83
CA VAL A 280 -3.51 -6.72 -4.12
C VAL A 280 -2.50 -6.36 -5.21
N ILE A 281 -2.92 -5.72 -6.30
CA ILE A 281 -2.01 -5.51 -7.44
C ILE A 281 -1.04 -4.34 -7.20
N ILE A 282 -1.45 -3.28 -6.51
CA ILE A 282 -0.56 -2.13 -6.24
C ILE A 282 0.66 -2.54 -5.39
N PRO A 283 0.51 -3.21 -4.23
CA PRO A 283 1.65 -3.71 -3.45
C PRO A 283 2.48 -4.75 -4.22
N MET A 284 1.88 -5.48 -5.17
CA MET A 284 2.61 -6.41 -6.04
C MET A 284 3.48 -5.73 -7.10
N THR A 285 3.04 -4.59 -7.63
CA THR A 285 3.82 -3.87 -8.64
C THR A 285 5.04 -3.17 -8.05
N ASN A 286 5.01 -2.76 -6.78
CA ASN A 286 6.13 -2.08 -6.12
C ASN A 286 7.43 -2.93 -6.18
N PRO A 287 7.48 -4.18 -5.70
CA PRO A 287 8.67 -5.02 -5.77
C PRO A 287 9.12 -5.30 -7.20
N LEU A 288 8.20 -5.62 -8.11
CA LEU A 288 8.54 -5.96 -9.49
C LEU A 288 9.12 -4.75 -10.25
N ILE A 289 8.59 -3.55 -10.01
CA ILE A 289 9.10 -2.33 -10.63
C ILE A 289 10.46 -1.94 -10.05
N TYR A 290 10.64 -2.05 -8.73
CA TYR A 290 11.90 -1.72 -8.08
C TYR A 290 12.99 -2.79 -8.23
N THR A 291 12.66 -4.08 -8.44
CA THR A 291 13.65 -5.16 -8.64
C THR A 291 13.92 -5.44 -10.12
N LEU A 292 12.90 -5.60 -10.96
CA LEU A 292 13.07 -5.98 -12.37
C LEU A 292 13.49 -4.81 -13.25
N ARG A 293 13.14 -3.58 -12.89
CA ARG A 293 13.49 -2.40 -13.70
C ARG A 293 14.77 -1.71 -13.22
N ASN A 294 15.18 -1.94 -11.97
CA ASN A 294 16.37 -1.32 -11.41
C ASN A 294 17.63 -2.16 -11.69
N LYS A 295 18.56 -1.57 -12.45
CA LYS A 295 19.82 -2.21 -12.82
C LYS A 295 20.72 -2.48 -11.62
N ASP A 296 20.63 -1.64 -10.59
CA ASP A 296 21.48 -1.75 -9.40
C ASP A 296 21.04 -2.95 -8.55
N VAL A 297 19.73 -3.17 -8.38
CA VAL A 297 19.17 -4.35 -7.69
C VAL A 297 19.51 -5.64 -8.45
N LYS A 298 19.38 -5.63 -9.79
CA LYS A 298 19.80 -6.76 -10.64
C LYS A 298 21.30 -7.07 -10.50
N GLY A 299 22.13 -6.03 -10.43
CA GLY A 299 23.57 -6.15 -10.23
C GLY A 299 23.93 -6.75 -8.87
N ALA A 300 23.28 -6.26 -7.80
CA ALA A 300 23.46 -6.76 -6.44
C ALA A 300 23.01 -8.23 -6.32
N MET A 301 21.84 -8.57 -6.86
CA MET A 301 21.31 -9.95 -6.87
C MET A 301 22.27 -10.92 -7.58
N LYS A 302 22.83 -10.50 -8.73
CA LYS A 302 23.82 -11.29 -9.46
C LYS A 302 25.11 -11.49 -8.66
N LYS A 303 25.59 -10.45 -7.96
CA LYS A 303 26.78 -10.57 -7.10
C LYS A 303 26.56 -11.52 -5.93
N VAL A 304 25.42 -11.46 -5.25
CA VAL A 304 25.11 -12.35 -4.13
C VAL A 304 24.99 -13.80 -4.61
N LEU A 305 24.25 -14.06 -5.69
CA LEU A 305 24.08 -15.40 -6.25
C LEU A 305 25.39 -16.00 -6.78
N TRP A 306 26.28 -15.19 -7.35
CA TRP A 306 27.58 -15.66 -7.84
C TRP A 306 28.60 -15.86 -6.71
N LYS A 307 28.56 -15.03 -5.67
CA LYS A 307 29.42 -15.19 -4.49
C LYS A 307 29.08 -16.46 -3.69
N ASP A 308 27.83 -16.92 -3.75
CA ASP A 308 27.38 -18.20 -3.16
C ASP A 308 27.66 -19.42 -4.07
N SER A 309 27.93 -19.19 -5.36
CA SER A 309 28.30 -20.24 -6.32
C SER A 309 29.81 -20.49 -6.39
N ASP A 310 30.64 -19.49 -6.06
CA ASP A 310 32.10 -19.63 -5.96
C ASP A 310 32.56 -20.14 -4.57
N SER A 311 31.65 -20.25 -3.60
CA SER A 311 31.92 -20.76 -2.25
C SER A 311 31.50 -22.24 -2.05
N ARG A 312 31.10 -22.93 -3.13
CA ARG A 312 30.79 -24.38 -3.14
C ARG A 312 31.78 -25.18 -3.95
#